data_AF-A0A9E5JQD4-F1
#
_entry.id   AF-A0A9E5JQD4-F1
#
_cell.length_a   1.000
_cell.length_b   1.000
_cell.length_c   1.000
_cell.angle_alpha   90.00
_cell.angle_beta   90.00
_cell.angle_gamma   90.00
#
_symmetry.space_group_name_H-M   'P 1'
#
loop_
_entity.id
_entity.type
_entity.pdbx_description
1 polymer ?
#
loop_
_entity_poly.entity_id
_entity_poly.type
_entity_poly.pdbx_seq_one_letter_code
_entity_poly.pdbx_strand_id
1 'polypeptide(L)'
;MNAQTGEVVQKARSYYLDVWDYLQAWGFKIFNDLQGEGYDPPTHEQLAALFETRIRERGRTWNAHDGKGLGLKDETVETMADHAASAALRDWSEEWIIERREAGRKGGLNSRRGPSVVTPEALEALASLPDGLRPTQQADALGMSLSSLKRLRKQLPAPDSSQVATEPEGAADASS
;
A
#
# COMPACT_ATOMS: atom_id res chain seq x y z
N MET A 1 -14.60 10.61 -18.27
CA MET A 1 -14.66 12.08 -18.35
C MET A 1 -16.04 12.50 -17.90
N ASN A 2 -16.13 13.30 -16.83
CA ASN A 2 -17.38 13.97 -16.48
C ASN A 2 -17.52 15.21 -17.38
N ALA A 3 -18.63 15.33 -18.10
CA ALA A 3 -18.82 16.37 -19.13
C ALA A 3 -18.90 17.80 -18.55
N GLN A 4 -19.12 17.94 -17.24
CA GLN A 4 -19.24 19.25 -16.58
C GLN A 4 -17.94 19.76 -15.95
N THR A 5 -16.99 18.89 -15.59
CA THR A 5 -15.78 19.28 -14.84
C THR A 5 -14.48 19.04 -15.60
N GLY A 6 -14.50 18.32 -16.73
CA GLY A 6 -13.28 17.96 -17.46
C GLY A 6 -12.38 16.95 -16.72
N GLU A 7 -12.72 16.55 -15.49
CA GLU A 7 -11.98 15.57 -14.74
C GLU A 7 -12.09 14.17 -15.38
N VAL A 8 -10.93 13.54 -15.51
CA VAL A 8 -10.85 12.11 -15.77
C VAL A 8 -11.29 11.41 -14.48
N VAL A 9 -12.59 11.16 -14.36
CA VAL A 9 -13.11 10.21 -13.37
C VAL A 9 -12.44 8.87 -13.69
N GLN A 10 -11.39 8.52 -12.94
CA GLN A 10 -10.87 7.16 -12.93
C GLN A 10 -12.07 6.28 -12.58
N LYS A 11 -12.45 5.38 -13.49
CA LYS A 11 -13.44 4.35 -13.15
C LYS A 11 -12.87 3.60 -11.95
N ALA A 12 -13.47 3.81 -10.79
CA ALA A 12 -13.09 3.08 -9.60
C ALA A 12 -13.23 1.59 -9.93
N ARG A 13 -12.10 0.88 -9.93
CA ARG A 13 -12.08 -0.56 -10.13
C ARG A 13 -12.81 -1.18 -8.94
N SER A 14 -13.74 -2.12 -9.18
CA SER A 14 -14.52 -2.72 -8.10
C SER A 14 -13.58 -3.48 -7.16
N TYR A 15 -13.87 -3.42 -5.86
CA TYR A 15 -13.11 -4.14 -4.84
C TYR A 15 -13.01 -5.65 -5.13
N TYR A 16 -14.08 -6.23 -5.69
CA TYR A 16 -14.10 -7.61 -6.16
C TYR A 16 -12.97 -7.91 -7.16
N LEU A 17 -12.79 -7.08 -8.18
CA LEU A 17 -11.78 -7.30 -9.21
C LEU A 17 -10.36 -7.15 -8.67
N ASP A 18 -10.15 -6.26 -7.70
CA ASP A 18 -8.84 -6.10 -7.06
C ASP A 18 -8.47 -7.33 -6.22
N VAL A 19 -9.44 -7.89 -5.47
CA VAL A 19 -9.23 -9.13 -4.71
C VAL A 19 -9.02 -10.30 -5.67
N TRP A 20 -9.82 -10.41 -6.73
CA TRP A 20 -9.68 -11.44 -7.76
C TRP A 20 -8.27 -11.47 -8.38
N ASP A 21 -7.81 -10.32 -8.91
CA ASP A 21 -6.47 -10.20 -9.50
C ASP A 21 -5.37 -10.57 -8.52
N TYR A 22 -5.53 -10.15 -7.27
CA TYR A 22 -4.60 -10.45 -6.20
C TYR A 22 -4.50 -11.96 -5.95
N LEU A 23 -5.63 -12.67 -5.86
CA LEU A 23 -5.65 -14.11 -5.61
C LEU A 23 -5.04 -14.89 -6.77
N GLN A 24 -5.37 -14.53 -8.01
CA GLN A 24 -4.75 -15.19 -9.16
C GLN A 24 -3.23 -15.00 -9.17
N ALA A 25 -2.75 -13.76 -9.00
CA ALA A 25 -1.32 -13.50 -8.95
C ALA A 25 -0.62 -14.22 -7.79
N TRP A 26 -1.28 -14.35 -6.64
CA TRP A 26 -0.75 -15.06 -5.49
C TRP A 26 -0.75 -16.59 -5.68
N GLY A 27 -1.81 -17.15 -6.26
CA GLY A 27 -1.89 -18.56 -6.65
C GLY A 27 -0.75 -18.97 -7.55
N PHE A 28 -0.54 -18.21 -8.63
CA PHE A 28 0.56 -18.46 -9.55
C PHE A 28 1.92 -18.37 -8.88
N LYS A 29 2.09 -17.49 -7.89
CA LYS A 29 3.31 -17.43 -7.10
C LYS A 29 3.51 -18.71 -6.28
N ILE A 30 2.48 -19.19 -5.58
CA ILE A 30 2.55 -20.42 -4.77
C ILE A 30 2.96 -21.62 -5.63
N PHE A 31 2.35 -21.79 -6.80
CA PHE A 31 2.71 -22.88 -7.70
C PHE A 31 4.17 -22.81 -8.14
N ASN A 32 4.66 -21.61 -8.49
CA ASN A 32 6.07 -21.43 -8.86
C ASN A 32 7.04 -21.70 -7.70
N ASP A 33 6.70 -21.25 -6.49
CA ASP A 33 7.53 -21.48 -5.30
C ASP A 33 7.61 -23.00 -5.00
N LEU A 34 6.48 -23.71 -5.03
CA LEU A 34 6.43 -25.16 -4.80
C LEU A 34 7.16 -25.95 -5.89
N GLN A 35 6.96 -25.61 -7.16
CA GLN A 35 7.65 -26.26 -8.26
C GLN A 35 9.18 -26.03 -8.18
N GLY A 36 9.60 -24.80 -7.86
CA GLY A 36 11.03 -24.47 -7.70
C GLY A 36 11.70 -25.22 -6.56
N GLU A 37 10.94 -25.59 -5.53
CA GLU A 37 11.39 -26.40 -4.40
C GLU A 37 11.20 -27.92 -4.62
N GLY A 38 10.57 -28.32 -5.73
CA GLY A 38 10.35 -29.73 -6.09
C GLY A 38 9.20 -30.40 -5.32
N TYR A 39 8.28 -29.62 -4.75
CA TYR A 39 7.09 -30.14 -4.09
C TYR A 39 5.95 -30.38 -5.07
N ASP A 40 5.04 -31.28 -4.69
CA ASP A 40 3.80 -31.51 -5.43
C ASP A 40 2.91 -30.26 -5.44
N PRO A 41 2.18 -30.01 -6.54
CA PRO A 41 1.24 -28.89 -6.61
C PRO A 41 0.07 -29.09 -5.62
N PRO A 42 -0.45 -28.00 -5.04
CA PRO A 42 -1.60 -28.07 -4.14
C PRO A 42 -2.83 -28.56 -4.87
N THR A 43 -3.64 -29.35 -4.17
CA THR A 43 -4.98 -29.71 -4.63
C THR A 43 -5.89 -28.48 -4.67
N HIS A 44 -6.99 -28.57 -5.43
CA HIS A 44 -8.01 -27.53 -5.48
C HIS A 44 -8.52 -27.13 -4.09
N GLU A 45 -8.87 -28.10 -3.25
CA GLU A 45 -9.39 -27.86 -1.90
C GLU A 45 -8.39 -27.13 -1.01
N GLN A 46 -7.11 -27.53 -1.05
CA GLN A 46 -6.04 -26.87 -0.32
C GLN A 46 -5.88 -25.41 -0.76
N LEU A 47 -5.92 -25.16 -2.07
CA LEU A 47 -5.77 -23.81 -2.61
C LEU A 47 -6.98 -22.92 -2.31
N ALA A 48 -8.19 -23.45 -2.41
CA ALA A 48 -9.42 -22.73 -2.08
C ALA A 48 -9.44 -22.32 -0.59
N ALA A 49 -9.13 -23.25 0.32
CA ALA A 49 -9.06 -22.95 1.75
C ALA A 49 -7.98 -21.90 2.09
N LEU A 50 -6.84 -21.97 1.40
CA LEU A 50 -5.76 -20.99 1.52
C LEU A 50 -6.21 -19.60 1.04
N PHE A 51 -6.88 -19.53 -0.10
CA PHE A 51 -7.40 -18.28 -0.67
C PHE A 51 -8.46 -17.67 0.22
N GLU A 52 -9.42 -18.45 0.71
CA GLU A 52 -10.47 -18.00 1.63
C GLU A 52 -9.85 -17.36 2.88
N THR A 53 -8.91 -18.07 3.52
CA THR A 53 -8.16 -17.56 4.68
C THR A 53 -7.50 -16.23 4.35
N ARG A 54 -6.86 -16.15 3.18
CA ARG A 54 -6.13 -14.95 2.77
C ARG A 54 -7.04 -13.76 2.49
N ILE A 55 -8.19 -13.97 1.85
CA ILE A 55 -9.19 -12.91 1.63
C ILE A 55 -9.69 -12.39 2.97
N ARG A 56 -9.97 -13.28 3.94
CA ARG A 56 -10.43 -12.88 5.28
C ARG A 56 -9.37 -12.09 6.04
N GLU A 57 -8.11 -12.52 6.01
CA GLU A 57 -6.99 -11.75 6.57
C GLU A 57 -6.88 -10.37 5.92
N ARG A 58 -6.93 -10.33 4.58
CA ARG A 58 -6.74 -9.09 3.83
C ARG A 58 -7.93 -8.15 3.97
N GLY A 59 -9.15 -8.68 4.05
CA GLY A 59 -10.38 -7.95 4.33
C GLY A 59 -10.38 -7.28 5.71
N ARG A 60 -9.65 -7.84 6.70
CA ARG A 60 -9.41 -7.15 7.99
C ARG A 60 -8.42 -6.00 7.88
N THR A 61 -7.51 -6.03 6.91
CA THR A 61 -6.47 -5.00 6.73
C THR A 61 -6.86 -3.87 5.78
N TRP A 62 -7.81 -4.09 4.86
CA TRP A 62 -8.32 -3.06 3.97
C TRP A 62 -9.43 -2.27 4.67
N ASN A 63 -9.13 -1.03 5.05
CA ASN A 63 -10.10 -0.14 5.67
C ASN A 63 -11.23 0.22 4.69
N ALA A 64 -12.46 0.31 5.19
CA ALA A 64 -13.62 0.81 4.46
C ALA A 64 -13.43 2.25 3.89
N HIS A 65 -12.35 2.92 4.27
CA HIS A 65 -12.03 4.31 3.91
C HIS A 65 -11.19 4.47 2.62
N ASP A 66 -10.78 3.39 1.95
CA ASP A 66 -10.00 3.47 0.70
C ASP A 66 -10.86 3.86 -0.53
N GLY A 67 -12.13 4.22 -0.34
CA GLY A 67 -13.06 4.62 -1.40
C GLY A 67 -13.52 3.47 -2.30
N LYS A 68 -13.25 2.22 -1.92
CA LYS A 68 -13.53 1.02 -2.74
C LYS A 68 -14.83 0.27 -2.38
N GLY A 69 -15.59 0.75 -1.39
CA GLY A 69 -16.92 0.20 -1.01
C GLY A 69 -16.92 -0.62 0.28
N LEU A 70 -18.05 -1.28 0.55
CA LEU A 70 -18.39 -1.99 1.81
C LEU A 70 -17.61 -3.31 2.05
N GLY A 71 -16.59 -3.63 1.26
CA GLY A 71 -15.90 -4.92 1.33
C GLY A 71 -16.67 -6.07 0.65
N LEU A 72 -16.18 -7.30 0.83
CA LEU A 72 -16.84 -8.53 0.35
C LEU A 72 -17.64 -9.17 1.48
N LYS A 73 -18.81 -9.75 1.17
CA LYS A 73 -19.60 -10.55 2.12
C LYS A 73 -18.99 -11.95 2.26
N ASP A 74 -19.20 -12.62 3.39
CA ASP A 74 -18.61 -13.94 3.67
C ASP A 74 -18.93 -14.99 2.59
N GLU A 75 -20.19 -15.10 2.16
CA GLU A 75 -20.59 -15.99 1.07
C GLU A 75 -19.86 -15.68 -0.25
N THR A 76 -19.55 -14.40 -0.50
CA THR A 76 -18.80 -13.96 -1.67
C THR A 76 -17.32 -14.31 -1.55
N VAL A 77 -16.78 -14.33 -0.33
CA VAL A 77 -15.39 -14.73 -0.06
C VAL A 77 -15.18 -16.20 -0.39
N GLU A 78 -16.07 -17.07 0.09
CA GLU A 78 -15.99 -18.52 -0.15
C GLU A 78 -16.11 -18.83 -1.65
N THR A 79 -17.15 -18.29 -2.31
CA THR A 79 -17.36 -18.47 -3.75
C THR A 79 -16.18 -17.93 -4.57
N MET A 80 -15.63 -16.77 -4.19
CA MET A 80 -14.48 -16.18 -4.88
C MET A 80 -13.22 -17.03 -4.69
N ALA A 81 -12.98 -17.55 -3.48
CA ALA A 81 -11.82 -18.39 -3.20
C ALA A 81 -11.85 -19.67 -4.04
N ASP A 82 -13.01 -20.33 -4.11
CA ASP A 82 -13.25 -21.52 -4.92
C ASP A 82 -13.00 -21.25 -6.41
N HIS A 83 -13.65 -20.22 -6.95
CA HIS A 83 -13.49 -19.84 -8.36
C HIS A 83 -12.05 -19.42 -8.68
N ALA A 84 -11.39 -18.70 -7.78
CA ALA A 84 -10.00 -18.28 -7.97
C ALA A 84 -9.05 -19.48 -7.93
N ALA A 85 -9.28 -20.47 -7.07
CA ALA A 85 -8.49 -21.70 -7.01
C ALA A 85 -8.62 -22.51 -8.30
N SER A 86 -9.86 -22.72 -8.76
CA SER A 86 -10.15 -23.33 -10.06
C SER A 86 -9.46 -22.60 -11.22
N ALA A 87 -9.54 -21.27 -11.25
CA ALA A 87 -8.92 -20.49 -12.30
C ALA A 87 -7.38 -20.53 -12.22
N ALA A 88 -6.81 -20.48 -11.02
CA ALA A 88 -5.37 -20.57 -10.83
C ALA A 88 -4.82 -21.93 -11.29
N LEU A 89 -5.50 -23.03 -10.97
CA LEU A 89 -5.13 -24.37 -11.44
C LEU A 89 -5.23 -24.52 -12.96
N ARG A 90 -6.25 -23.91 -13.57
CA ARG A 90 -6.47 -23.97 -15.02
C ARG A 90 -5.47 -23.11 -15.80
N ASP A 91 -5.20 -21.91 -15.31
CA ASP A 91 -4.49 -20.87 -16.06
C ASP A 91 -3.01 -20.79 -15.69
N TRP A 92 -2.54 -21.54 -14.69
CA TRP A 92 -1.13 -21.60 -14.35
C TRP A 92 -0.34 -22.41 -15.38
N SER A 93 0.84 -21.91 -15.69
CA SER A 93 1.86 -22.60 -16.47
C SER A 93 3.23 -22.38 -15.85
N GLU A 94 4.15 -23.33 -16.06
CA GLU A 94 5.55 -23.21 -15.62
C GLU A 94 6.23 -21.97 -16.24
N GLU A 95 5.78 -21.55 -17.43
CA GLU A 95 6.30 -20.40 -18.17
C GLU A 95 5.77 -19.06 -17.65
N TRP A 96 4.73 -19.04 -16.82
CA TRP A 96 4.08 -17.81 -16.36
C TRP A 96 5.06 -16.82 -15.71
N ILE A 97 6.03 -17.32 -14.94
CA ILE A 97 7.01 -16.45 -14.28
C ILE A 97 7.95 -15.78 -15.28
N ILE A 98 8.25 -16.47 -16.39
CA ILE A 98 9.05 -15.94 -17.50
C ILE A 98 8.25 -14.83 -18.19
N GLU A 99 7.00 -15.10 -18.56
CA GLU A 99 6.10 -14.11 -19.18
C GLU A 99 5.93 -12.86 -18.32
N ARG A 100 5.75 -13.01 -17.01
CA ARG A 100 5.63 -11.90 -16.06
C ARG A 100 6.91 -11.09 -15.93
N ARG A 101 8.07 -11.74 -15.92
CA ARG A 101 9.38 -11.06 -15.91
C ARG A 101 9.58 -10.27 -17.19
N GLU A 102 9.21 -10.82 -18.34
CA GLU A 102 9.31 -10.12 -19.61
C GLU A 102 8.38 -8.91 -19.69
N ALA A 103 7.12 -9.06 -19.26
CA ALA A 103 6.16 -7.97 -19.16
C ALA A 103 6.66 -6.88 -18.20
N GLY A 104 7.19 -7.27 -17.04
CA GLY A 104 7.79 -6.36 -16.05
C GLY A 104 9.01 -5.61 -16.61
N ARG A 105 9.89 -6.30 -17.34
CA ARG A 105 11.04 -5.69 -18.03
C ARG A 105 10.59 -4.66 -19.06
N LYS A 106 9.61 -5.01 -19.90
CA LYS A 106 9.05 -4.09 -20.90
C LYS A 106 8.40 -2.88 -20.24
N GLY A 107 7.69 -3.07 -19.13
CA GLY A 107 7.11 -1.99 -18.33
C GLY A 107 8.18 -1.07 -17.74
N GLY A 108 9.22 -1.64 -17.14
CA GLY A 108 10.34 -0.90 -16.56
C GLY A 108 11.12 -0.08 -17.57
N LEU A 109 11.44 -0.66 -18.74
CA LEU A 109 12.15 0.03 -19.83
C LEU A 109 11.37 1.23 -20.39
N ASN A 110 10.04 1.14 -20.41
CA ASN A 110 9.18 2.23 -20.89
C ASN A 110 8.79 3.20 -19.77
N SER A 111 9.00 2.85 -18.50
CA SER A 111 8.70 3.71 -17.37
C SER A 111 9.77 4.79 -17.23
N ARG A 112 9.38 6.05 -17.42
CA ARG A 112 10.21 7.18 -16.99
C ARG A 112 9.88 7.44 -15.53
N ARG A 113 10.88 7.35 -14.64
CA ARG A 113 10.71 7.84 -13.26
C ARG A 113 10.41 9.33 -13.36
N GLY A 114 9.26 9.73 -12.81
CA GLY A 114 8.94 11.15 -12.66
C GLY A 114 9.98 11.86 -11.79
N PRO A 115 10.07 13.19 -11.86
CA PRO A 115 10.94 13.96 -10.98
C PRO A 115 10.62 13.65 -9.52
N SER A 116 11.67 13.56 -8.69
CA SER A 116 11.51 13.38 -7.26
C SER A 116 10.76 14.57 -6.67
N VAL A 117 9.78 14.31 -5.82
CA VAL A 117 9.12 15.35 -5.01
C VAL A 117 10.00 15.77 -3.83
N VAL A 118 10.99 14.96 -3.48
CA VAL A 118 12.02 15.29 -2.50
C VAL A 118 13.16 15.97 -3.25
N THR A 119 13.19 17.29 -3.19
CA THR A 119 14.30 18.13 -3.64
C THR A 119 14.79 18.99 -2.48
N PRO A 120 16.03 19.51 -2.51
CA PRO A 120 16.52 20.44 -1.50
C PRO A 120 15.60 21.66 -1.31
N GLU A 121 15.07 22.21 -2.40
CA GLU A 121 14.17 23.36 -2.38
C GLU A 121 12.84 23.02 -1.70
N ALA A 122 12.32 21.80 -1.91
CA ALA A 122 11.11 21.35 -1.24
C ALA A 122 11.33 21.17 0.28
N LEU A 123 12.52 20.68 0.68
CA LEU A 123 12.88 20.55 2.09
C LEU A 123 13.04 21.92 2.77
N GLU A 124 13.65 22.88 2.08
CA GLU A 124 13.77 24.26 2.53
C GLU A 124 12.40 24.95 2.64
N ALA A 125 11.53 24.76 1.65
CA ALA A 125 10.16 25.27 1.67
C ALA A 125 9.36 24.69 2.84
N LEU A 126 9.52 23.39 3.14
CA LEU A 126 8.92 22.75 4.30
C LEU A 126 9.45 23.31 5.63
N ALA A 127 10.77 23.53 5.72
CA ALA A 127 11.41 24.11 6.92
C ALA A 127 11.04 25.59 7.13
N SER A 128 10.68 26.31 6.06
CA SER A 128 10.28 27.72 6.11
C SER A 128 8.80 27.94 6.47
N LEU A 129 8.00 26.86 6.61
CA LEU A 129 6.60 26.99 6.99
C LEU A 129 6.48 27.41 8.48
N PRO A 130 5.47 28.23 8.83
CA PRO A 130 5.19 28.55 10.22
C PRO A 130 4.96 27.30 11.08
N ASP A 131 5.50 27.33 12.30
CA ASP A 131 5.24 26.31 13.30
C ASP A 131 3.74 26.22 13.64
N GLY A 132 3.28 25.02 14.01
CA GLY A 132 1.89 24.77 14.43
C GLY A 132 0.88 24.52 13.30
N LEU A 133 1.29 24.56 12.03
CA LEU A 133 0.43 24.16 10.92
C LEU A 133 0.12 22.65 10.93
N ARG A 134 -1.14 22.29 10.70
CA ARG A 134 -1.55 20.88 10.54
C ARG A 134 -0.98 20.30 9.24
N PRO A 135 -0.72 18.98 9.15
CA PRO A 135 -0.18 18.37 7.93
C PRO A 135 -0.97 18.66 6.65
N THR A 136 -2.30 18.79 6.74
CA THR A 136 -3.13 19.19 5.59
C THR A 136 -2.81 20.60 5.13
N GLN A 137 -2.73 21.54 6.06
CA GLN A 137 -2.40 22.95 5.76
C GLN A 137 -0.98 23.10 5.23
N GLN A 138 -0.03 22.31 5.73
CA GLN A 138 1.34 22.26 5.20
C GLN A 138 1.37 21.74 3.75
N ALA A 139 0.59 20.69 3.45
CA ALA A 139 0.49 20.13 2.11
C ALA A 139 -0.13 21.13 1.12
N ASP A 140 -1.20 21.82 1.55
CA ASP A 140 -1.85 22.87 0.77
C ASP A 140 -0.91 24.05 0.51
N ALA A 141 -0.18 24.51 1.53
CA ALA A 141 0.78 25.61 1.41
C ALA A 141 1.93 25.31 0.43
N LEU A 142 2.33 24.03 0.33
CA LEU A 142 3.38 23.58 -0.59
C LEU A 142 2.82 23.11 -1.94
N GLY A 143 1.51 23.22 -2.18
CA GLY A 143 0.87 22.80 -3.42
C GLY A 143 1.03 21.31 -3.74
N MET A 144 1.11 20.44 -2.71
CA MET A 144 1.37 19.01 -2.90
C MET A 144 0.39 18.12 -2.12
N SER A 145 0.37 16.82 -2.46
CA SER A 145 -0.47 15.86 -1.74
C SER A 145 0.05 15.57 -0.32
N LEU A 146 -0.84 15.19 0.60
CA LEU A 146 -0.48 14.70 1.94
C LEU A 146 0.55 13.56 1.90
N SER A 147 0.43 12.67 0.92
CA SER A 147 1.36 11.55 0.72
C SER A 147 2.77 12.05 0.34
N SER A 148 2.85 13.08 -0.48
CA SER A 148 4.12 13.75 -0.84
C SER A 148 4.75 14.41 0.38
N LEU A 149 3.96 15.16 1.15
CA LEU A 149 4.41 15.80 2.39
C LEU A 149 4.96 14.77 3.39
N LYS A 150 4.27 13.63 3.58
CA LYS A 150 4.76 12.55 4.46
C LYS A 150 6.11 11.99 4.00
N ARG A 151 6.34 11.86 2.69
CA ARG A 151 7.63 11.42 2.14
C ARG A 151 8.72 12.47 2.40
N LEU A 152 8.39 13.74 2.23
CA LEU A 152 9.30 14.87 2.46
C LEU A 152 9.72 14.96 3.93
N ARG A 153 8.75 14.85 4.86
CA ARG A 153 9.01 14.85 6.32
C ARG A 153 9.89 13.70 6.79
N LYS A 154 9.82 12.53 6.15
CA LYS A 154 10.71 11.39 6.48
C LYS A 154 12.19 11.65 6.18
N GLN A 155 12.49 12.66 5.37
CA GLN A 155 13.86 13.03 5.00
C GLN A 155 14.43 14.11 5.93
N LEU A 156 13.60 14.75 6.75
CA LEU A 156 14.08 15.65 7.79
C LEU A 156 14.67 14.82 8.95
N PRO A 157 15.81 15.26 9.52
CA PRO A 157 16.31 14.65 10.76
C PRO A 157 15.23 14.73 11.84
N ALA A 158 15.08 13.66 12.63
CA ALA A 158 14.16 13.67 13.76
C ALA A 158 14.51 14.85 14.69
N PRO A 159 13.52 15.61 15.19
CA PRO A 159 13.82 16.66 16.15
C PRO A 159 14.49 16.03 17.37
N ASP A 160 15.68 16.52 17.68
CA ASP A 160 16.50 16.08 18.79
C ASP A 160 15.72 16.30 20.09
N SER A 161 15.19 15.23 20.67
CA SER A 161 14.41 15.24 21.91
C SER A 161 15.27 15.46 23.16
N SER A 162 16.38 16.18 23.01
CA SER A 162 17.44 16.36 23.99
C SER A 162 17.40 17.77 24.59
N GLN A 163 16.24 18.19 25.13
CA GLN A 163 16.16 19.26 26.11
C GLN A 163 15.10 18.90 27.16
N VAL A 164 15.49 18.00 28.09
CA VAL A 164 14.84 17.92 29.40
C VAL A 164 15.27 19.17 30.15
N ALA A 165 14.29 20.01 30.46
CA ALA A 165 14.44 21.21 31.26
C ALA A 165 15.08 20.87 32.60
N THR A 166 16.23 21.48 32.89
CA THR A 166 16.83 21.54 34.21
C THR A 166 15.93 22.43 35.08
N GLU A 167 15.17 21.84 36.00
CA GLU A 167 14.54 22.60 37.08
C GLU A 167 15.62 23.15 38.02
N PRO A 168 15.53 24.41 38.47
CA PRO A 168 16.42 24.92 39.52
C PRO A 168 15.93 24.41 40.87
N GLU A 169 16.76 23.60 41.53
CA GLU A 169 16.52 23.14 42.91
C GLU A 169 16.63 24.34 43.87
N GLY A 170 15.48 24.85 44.29
CA GLY A 170 15.37 25.91 45.28
C GLY A 170 15.72 25.38 46.67
N ALA A 171 16.77 25.96 47.26
CA ALA A 171 17.15 25.79 48.66
C ALA A 171 15.98 26.20 49.58
N ALA A 172 15.41 25.24 50.29
CA ALA A 172 14.52 25.50 51.41
C ALA A 172 15.34 25.49 52.71
N ASP A 173 15.57 26.71 53.19
CA ASP A 173 15.97 27.08 54.53
C ASP A 173 14.99 26.46 55.55
N ALA A 174 15.49 25.75 56.56
CA ALA A 174 14.68 25.28 57.69
C ALA A 174 15.41 25.64 58.98
N SER A 175 15.02 26.79 59.52
CA SER A 175 15.26 27.18 60.91
C SER A 175 14.48 26.27 61.85
N SER A 176 15.17 25.69 62.84
CA SER A 176 14.75 25.55 64.25
C SER A 176 15.90 25.00 65.08
#